data_AF-A0A953IBB0-F1
#
_entry.id   AF-A0A953IBB0-F1
#
_cell.length_a   1.000
_cell.length_b   1.000
_cell.length_c   1.000
_cell.angle_alpha   90.00
_cell.angle_beta   90.00
_cell.angle_gamma   90.00
#
_symmetry.space_group_name_H-M   'P 1'
#
loop_
_entity.id
_entity.type
_entity.pdbx_description
1 polymer ?
#
loop_
_entity_poly.entity_id
_entity_poly.type
_entity_poly.pdbx_seq_one_letter_code
_entity_poly.pdbx_strand_id
1 'polypeptide(L)'
;MREHLLSARHAVLGTTNILILAVPDGWRVLDGPSQPEVDRWTQRGDLRWMSQGHAFYRLAWVAPDAPDLARAEVEVRLTATPSAPDVHDVRHRFTTVRRGLLPRREVPAAEVEIDCPFTGRRLRLELSPAMRGNRPTARPEDLQRLVNTMLEGLRCH
;
A
#
# COMPACT_ATOMS: atom_id res chain seq x y z
N MET A 1 -6.97 -5.99 14.32
CA MET A 1 -6.35 -5.91 12.96
C MET A 1 -7.25 -6.60 11.97
N ARG A 2 -7.29 -6.12 10.72
CA ARG A 2 -8.05 -6.73 9.64
C ARG A 2 -7.16 -6.93 8.41
N GLU A 3 -7.21 -8.11 7.82
CA GLU A 3 -6.53 -8.41 6.55
C GLU A 3 -7.39 -7.94 5.37
N HIS A 4 -6.73 -7.33 4.38
CA HIS A 4 -7.34 -6.85 3.14
C HIS A 4 -6.56 -7.36 1.94
N LEU A 5 -7.22 -8.13 1.07
CA LEU A 5 -6.67 -8.50 -0.23
C LEU A 5 -6.76 -7.30 -1.18
N LEU A 6 -5.61 -6.71 -1.52
CA LEU A 6 -5.49 -5.71 -2.57
C LEU A 6 -5.48 -6.42 -3.91
N SER A 7 -6.29 -5.95 -4.87
CA SER A 7 -6.45 -6.62 -6.15
C SER A 7 -6.77 -5.64 -7.27
N ALA A 8 -6.25 -5.92 -8.47
CA ALA A 8 -6.69 -5.29 -9.70
C ALA A 8 -7.89 -6.07 -10.27
N ARG A 9 -8.97 -5.38 -10.62
CA ARG A 9 -10.11 -5.99 -11.31
C ARG A 9 -10.13 -5.52 -12.75
N HIS A 10 -10.02 -6.44 -13.69
CA HIS A 10 -10.16 -6.17 -15.12
C HIS A 10 -11.39 -6.88 -15.66
N ALA A 11 -12.23 -6.19 -16.45
CA ALA A 11 -13.49 -6.76 -16.93
C ALA A 11 -13.32 -8.04 -17.76
N VAL A 12 -12.26 -8.10 -18.57
CA VAL A 12 -11.98 -9.24 -19.47
C VAL A 12 -11.08 -10.28 -18.81
N LEU A 13 -10.04 -9.81 -18.12
CA LEU A 13 -9.03 -10.72 -17.58
C LEU A 13 -9.47 -11.27 -16.23
N GLY A 14 -10.40 -10.65 -15.51
CA GLY A 14 -10.80 -11.03 -14.15
C GLY A 14 -9.94 -10.35 -13.08
N THR A 15 -9.90 -10.96 -11.89
CA THR A 15 -9.17 -10.40 -10.74
C THR A 15 -7.72 -10.88 -10.71
N THR A 16 -6.79 -9.96 -10.47
CA THR A 16 -5.37 -10.23 -10.21
C THR A 16 -5.01 -9.71 -8.82
N ASN A 17 -4.55 -10.60 -7.95
CA ASN A 17 -4.14 -10.28 -6.59
C ASN A 17 -2.82 -9.50 -6.59
N ILE A 18 -2.70 -8.56 -5.67
CA ILE A 18 -1.54 -7.70 -5.54
C ILE A 18 -0.81 -8.04 -4.25
N LEU A 19 -1.46 -7.89 -3.09
CA LEU A 19 -0.87 -8.00 -1.76
C LEU A 19 -1.98 -8.28 -0.74
N ILE A 20 -1.68 -9.01 0.33
CA ILE A 20 -2.55 -9.07 1.50
C ILE A 20 -1.99 -8.10 2.55
N LEU A 21 -2.76 -7.03 2.80
CA LEU A 21 -2.38 -5.97 3.71
C LEU A 21 -3.14 -6.08 5.03
N ALA A 22 -2.44 -6.28 6.13
CA ALA A 22 -3.02 -6.13 7.46
C ALA A 22 -3.06 -4.65 7.85
N VAL A 23 -4.24 -4.14 8.19
CA VAL A 23 -4.41 -2.78 8.69
C VAL A 23 -4.91 -2.77 10.14
N PRO A 24 -4.46 -1.81 10.97
CA PRO A 24 -4.93 -1.67 12.34
C PRO A 24 -6.42 -1.36 12.40
N ASP A 25 -7.04 -1.65 13.55
CA ASP A 25 -8.46 -1.37 13.74
C ASP A 25 -8.75 0.13 13.66
N GLY A 26 -9.91 0.47 13.09
CA GLY A 26 -10.28 1.85 12.76
C GLY A 26 -9.70 2.35 11.43
N TRP A 27 -8.72 1.68 10.84
CA TRP A 27 -8.26 1.98 9.48
C TRP A 27 -9.07 1.21 8.44
N ARG A 28 -9.33 1.86 7.31
CA ARG A 28 -10.00 1.28 6.15
C ARG A 28 -9.14 1.43 4.92
N VAL A 29 -9.10 0.39 4.09
CA VAL A 29 -8.53 0.45 2.75
C VAL A 29 -9.59 1.02 1.80
N LEU A 30 -9.23 2.07 1.08
CA LEU A 30 -10.02 2.74 0.06
C LEU A 30 -9.27 2.73 -1.27
N ASP A 31 -10.01 2.85 -2.36
CA ASP A 31 -9.42 3.00 -3.69
C ASP A 31 -8.63 4.31 -3.80
N GLY A 32 -7.51 4.23 -4.51
CA GLY A 32 -6.68 5.36 -4.89
C GLY A 32 -7.27 6.17 -6.05
N PRO A 33 -6.53 7.20 -6.51
CA PRO A 33 -6.98 8.07 -7.60
C PRO A 33 -7.01 7.39 -8.98
N SER A 34 -6.34 6.25 -9.13
CA SER A 34 -6.30 5.48 -10.37
C SER A 34 -6.49 3.99 -10.08
N GLN A 35 -7.00 3.27 -11.07
CA GLN A 35 -7.09 1.82 -10.99
C GLN A 35 -5.69 1.20 -10.99
N PRO A 36 -5.52 0.03 -10.33
CA PRO A 36 -4.28 -0.73 -10.46
C PRO A 36 -3.99 -1.11 -11.91
N GLU A 37 -2.75 -0.89 -12.35
CA GLU A 37 -2.24 -1.28 -13.66
C GLU A 37 -1.35 -2.52 -13.51
N VAL A 38 -1.68 -3.57 -14.27
CA VAL A 38 -0.98 -4.85 -14.24
C VAL A 38 -0.31 -5.08 -15.59
N ASP A 39 1.00 -4.89 -15.64
CA ASP A 39 1.79 -5.15 -16.85
C ASP A 39 2.03 -6.66 -17.05
N ARG A 40 2.28 -7.36 -15.93
CA ARG A 40 2.56 -8.79 -15.92
C ARG A 40 1.97 -9.44 -14.68
N TRP A 41 1.51 -10.68 -14.85
CA TRP A 41 1.07 -11.53 -13.76
C TRP A 41 1.73 -12.90 -13.82
N THR A 42 1.73 -13.58 -12.68
CA THR A 42 2.13 -14.98 -12.51
C THR A 42 0.97 -15.74 -11.90
N GLN A 43 0.68 -16.93 -12.42
CA GLN A 43 -0.31 -17.83 -11.83
C GLN A 43 0.35 -18.80 -10.87
N ARG A 44 -0.29 -18.98 -9.71
CA ARG A 44 0.08 -19.93 -8.66
C ARG A 44 -1.19 -20.60 -8.15
N GLY A 45 -1.37 -21.87 -8.48
CA GLY A 45 -2.65 -22.56 -8.33
C GLY A 45 -3.73 -21.85 -9.17
N ASP A 46 -4.88 -21.61 -8.54
CA ASP A 46 -6.02 -20.92 -9.17
C ASP A 46 -5.97 -19.39 -9.03
N LEU A 47 -4.91 -18.87 -8.39
CA LEU A 47 -4.76 -17.45 -8.12
C LEU A 47 -3.75 -16.81 -9.08
N ARG A 48 -4.05 -15.59 -9.52
CA ARG A 48 -3.14 -14.74 -10.28
C ARG A 48 -2.61 -13.64 -9.40
N TRP A 49 -1.31 -13.44 -9.48
CA TRP A 49 -0.58 -12.45 -8.71
C TRP A 49 0.13 -11.48 -9.65
N MET A 50 0.02 -10.18 -9.40
CA MET A 50 0.72 -9.15 -10.16
C MET A 50 2.23 -9.28 -9.99
N SER A 51 2.97 -9.73 -11.01
CA SER A 51 4.43 -9.83 -10.95
C SER A 51 5.12 -8.55 -11.42
N GLN A 52 4.41 -7.70 -12.16
CA GLN A 52 4.84 -6.37 -12.56
C GLN A 52 3.64 -5.41 -12.69
N GLY A 53 3.80 -4.17 -12.25
CA GLY A 53 2.80 -3.12 -12.40
C GLY A 53 2.80 -2.16 -11.22
N HIS A 54 1.79 -1.29 -11.16
CA HIS A 54 1.62 -0.31 -10.09
C HIS A 54 0.18 -0.18 -9.64
N ALA A 55 -0.01 0.19 -8.38
CA ALA A 55 -1.32 0.40 -7.80
C ALA A 55 -1.29 1.53 -6.78
N PHE A 56 -2.42 2.22 -6.66
CA PHE A 56 -2.61 3.30 -5.69
C PHE A 56 -3.79 2.97 -4.80
N TYR A 57 -3.59 3.09 -3.49
CA TYR A 57 -4.62 2.92 -2.47
C TYR A 57 -4.56 4.06 -1.47
N ARG A 58 -5.63 4.21 -0.68
CA ARG A 58 -5.66 5.09 0.48
C ARG A 58 -6.04 4.30 1.72
N LEU A 59 -5.31 4.54 2.81
CA LEU A 59 -5.66 4.09 4.14
C LEU A 59 -6.28 5.26 4.86
N ALA A 60 -7.51 5.13 5.33
CA ALA A 60 -8.21 6.17 6.06
C ALA A 60 -8.51 5.70 7.48
N TRP A 61 -8.04 6.46 8.48
CA TRP A 61 -8.46 6.26 9.86
C TRP A 61 -9.82 6.93 10.05
N VAL A 62 -10.80 6.10 10.34
CA VAL A 62 -12.18 6.50 10.58
C VAL A 62 -12.48 6.25 12.05
N ALA A 63 -12.86 7.31 12.76
CA ALA A 63 -13.14 7.20 14.18
C ALA A 63 -14.46 6.43 14.39
N PRO A 64 -14.54 5.50 15.37
CA PRO A 64 -15.76 4.72 15.60
C PRO A 64 -16.99 5.57 15.90
N ASP A 65 -16.79 6.72 16.53
CA ASP A 65 -17.79 7.72 16.93
C ASP A 65 -18.22 8.65 15.79
N ALA A 66 -17.50 8.67 14.66
CA ALA A 66 -17.78 9.52 13.51
C ALA A 66 -17.38 8.82 12.19
N PRO A 67 -18.16 7.82 11.73
CA PRO A 67 -17.79 6.97 10.60
C PRO A 67 -17.66 7.69 9.25
N ASP A 68 -18.24 8.89 9.14
CA ASP A 68 -18.22 9.70 7.91
C ASP A 68 -17.05 10.70 7.87
N LEU A 69 -16.25 10.80 8.93
CA LEU A 69 -15.13 11.75 9.02
C LEU A 69 -13.79 11.03 9.16
N ALA A 70 -13.03 10.99 8.05
CA ALA A 70 -11.64 10.55 8.08
C ALA A 70 -10.80 11.53 8.90
N ARG A 71 -10.20 11.02 9.99
CA ARG A 71 -9.34 11.81 10.89
C ARG A 71 -7.89 11.84 10.41
N ALA A 72 -7.45 10.81 9.70
CA ALA A 72 -6.13 10.74 9.08
C ALA A 72 -6.21 9.91 7.78
N GLU A 73 -5.45 10.31 6.76
CA GLU A 73 -5.37 9.58 5.49
C GLU A 73 -3.89 9.36 5.11
N VAL A 74 -3.57 8.17 4.63
CA VAL A 74 -2.24 7.78 4.14
C VAL A 74 -2.41 7.19 2.74
N GLU A 75 -1.74 7.79 1.76
CA GLU A 75 -1.63 7.23 0.42
C GLU A 75 -0.63 6.08 0.44
N VAL A 76 -0.97 5.00 -0.26
CA VAL A 76 -0.10 3.84 -0.47
C VAL A 76 0.12 3.70 -1.97
N ARG A 77 1.37 3.87 -2.40
CA ARG A 77 1.81 3.61 -3.76
C ARG A 77 2.53 2.28 -3.77
N LEU A 78 2.06 1.35 -4.58
CA LEU A 78 2.63 0.03 -4.68
C LEU A 78 3.22 -0.14 -6.08
N THR A 79 4.44 -0.65 -6.14
CA THR A 79 5.10 -1.05 -7.40
C THR A 79 5.57 -2.48 -7.26
N ALA A 80 5.21 -3.33 -8.23
CA ALA A 80 5.74 -4.68 -8.36
C ALA A 80 6.79 -4.69 -9.48
N THR A 81 7.95 -5.24 -9.19
CA THR A 81 9.00 -5.49 -10.20
C THR A 81 9.35 -6.98 -10.21
N PRO A 82 9.53 -7.59 -11.41
CA PRO A 82 10.04 -8.95 -11.50
C PRO A 82 11.39 -9.05 -10.79
N SER A 83 11.53 -10.06 -9.96
CA SER A 83 12.76 -10.34 -9.23
C SER A 83 12.83 -11.84 -8.99
N ALA A 84 14.03 -12.41 -8.94
CA ALA A 84 14.23 -13.81 -8.56
C ALA A 84 14.88 -13.89 -7.17
N PRO A 85 14.19 -13.45 -6.09
CA PRO A 85 14.77 -13.54 -4.76
C PRO A 85 14.79 -15.00 -4.31
N ASP A 86 15.89 -15.42 -3.71
CA ASP A 86 16.00 -16.75 -3.11
C ASP A 86 15.31 -16.84 -1.75
N VAL A 87 15.19 -15.71 -1.06
CA VAL A 87 14.66 -15.61 0.31
C VAL A 87 13.53 -14.59 0.36
N HIS A 88 12.53 -14.87 1.19
CA HIS A 88 11.51 -13.89 1.53
C HIS A 88 12.08 -12.89 2.53
N ASP A 89 12.22 -11.63 2.12
CA ASP A 89 12.79 -10.56 2.95
C ASP A 89 11.87 -9.33 2.98
N VAL A 90 11.80 -8.67 4.13
CA VAL A 90 11.00 -7.45 4.34
C VAL A 90 11.90 -6.38 4.93
N ARG A 91 12.11 -5.31 4.17
CA ARG A 91 12.91 -4.16 4.58
C ARG A 91 12.01 -2.95 4.67
N HIS A 92 12.20 -2.12 5.69
CA HIS A 92 11.47 -0.87 5.79
C HIS A 92 12.38 0.28 6.23
N ARG A 93 12.03 1.49 5.83
CA ARG A 93 12.68 2.71 6.31
C ARG A 93 11.70 3.87 6.34
N PHE A 94 11.89 4.77 7.29
CA PHE A 94 11.24 6.07 7.30
C PHE A 94 12.09 7.06 6.50
N THR A 95 11.44 7.89 5.70
CA THR A 95 12.07 8.85 4.80
C THR A 95 11.21 10.11 4.70
N THR A 96 11.62 11.06 3.86
CA THR A 96 10.80 12.21 3.48
C THR A 96 10.60 12.22 1.97
N VAL A 97 9.41 12.63 1.53
CA VAL A 97 9.06 12.78 0.12
C VAL A 97 8.45 14.15 -0.12
N ARG A 98 8.57 14.66 -1.36
CA ARG A 98 7.96 15.93 -1.75
C ARG A 98 6.54 15.71 -2.26
N ARG A 99 5.54 16.33 -1.61
CA ARG A 99 4.10 16.22 -1.93
C ARG A 99 3.41 17.59 -2.02
N GLY A 100 2.19 17.60 -2.58
CA GLY A 100 1.35 18.80 -2.77
C GLY A 100 1.48 19.45 -4.14
N LEU A 101 0.51 20.30 -4.49
CA LEU A 101 0.63 21.23 -5.61
C LEU A 101 1.39 22.48 -5.14
N LEU A 102 2.21 23.04 -6.03
CA LEU A 102 3.20 24.10 -5.80
C LEU A 102 2.86 25.10 -4.66
N PRO A 103 3.79 25.36 -3.71
CA PRO A 103 5.09 24.73 -3.55
C PRO A 103 4.98 23.31 -2.94
N ARG A 104 5.75 22.36 -3.50
CA ARG A 104 5.84 21.00 -2.95
C ARG A 104 6.51 21.03 -1.58
N ARG A 105 5.90 20.37 -0.59
CA ARG A 105 6.40 20.29 0.79
C ARG A 105 7.02 18.93 1.06
N GLU A 106 8.07 18.89 1.87
CA GLU A 106 8.60 17.65 2.42
C GLU A 106 7.66 17.11 3.50
N VAL A 107 7.20 15.88 3.31
CA VAL A 107 6.31 15.16 4.22
C VAL A 107 6.96 13.83 4.63
N PRO A 108 6.70 13.34 5.86
CA PRO A 108 7.17 12.04 6.28
C PRO A 108 6.60 10.96 5.37
N ALA A 109 7.40 9.94 5.10
CA ALA A 109 6.98 8.75 4.38
C ALA A 109 7.63 7.50 4.99
N ALA A 110 7.07 6.35 4.64
CA ALA A 110 7.68 5.06 4.90
C ALA A 110 7.77 4.29 3.59
N GLU A 111 8.90 3.65 3.38
CA GLU A 111 9.10 2.72 2.29
C GLU A 111 9.20 1.32 2.88
N VAL A 112 8.39 0.40 2.35
CA VAL A 112 8.44 -1.02 2.70
C VAL A 112 8.73 -1.80 1.42
N GLU A 113 9.83 -2.52 1.39
CA GLU A 113 10.19 -3.44 0.32
C GLU A 113 9.99 -4.88 0.77
N ILE A 114 9.39 -5.69 -0.11
CA ILE A 114 9.09 -7.10 0.16
C ILE A 114 9.61 -7.91 -1.03
N ASP A 115 10.61 -8.74 -0.79
CA ASP A 115 11.07 -9.74 -1.74
C ASP A 115 10.23 -11.02 -1.54
N CYS A 116 9.52 -11.48 -2.58
CA CYS A 116 8.57 -12.58 -2.49
C CYS A 116 8.90 -13.68 -3.52
N PRO A 117 9.68 -14.72 -3.13
CA PRO A 117 10.09 -15.82 -4.02
C PRO A 117 8.92 -16.56 -4.66
N PHE A 118 7.85 -16.78 -3.88
CA PHE A 118 6.64 -17.49 -4.35
C PHE A 118 6.06 -16.87 -5.62
N THR A 119 5.93 -15.54 -5.65
CA THR A 119 5.41 -14.79 -6.79
C THR A 119 6.49 -14.30 -7.77
N GLY A 120 7.77 -14.47 -7.44
CA GLY A 120 8.91 -14.02 -8.27
C GLY A 120 8.93 -12.50 -8.50
N ARG A 121 8.74 -11.72 -7.43
CA ARG A 121 8.67 -10.25 -7.51
C ARG A 121 9.23 -9.58 -6.26
N ARG A 122 9.62 -8.32 -6.42
CA ARG A 122 9.79 -7.35 -5.33
C ARG A 122 8.59 -6.41 -5.33
N LEU A 123 7.96 -6.23 -4.18
CA LEU A 123 6.95 -5.20 -3.96
C LEU A 123 7.61 -4.03 -3.23
N ARG A 124 7.43 -2.81 -3.72
CA ARG A 124 7.77 -1.58 -3.01
C ARG A 124 6.50 -0.82 -2.70
N LEU A 125 6.27 -0.56 -1.41
CA LEU A 125 5.19 0.25 -0.90
C LEU A 125 5.76 1.57 -0.42
N GLU A 126 5.33 2.69 -0.98
CA GLU A 126 5.58 4.03 -0.47
C GLU A 126 4.30 4.53 0.22
N LEU A 127 4.38 4.72 1.53
CA LEU A 127 3.32 5.26 2.36
C LEU A 127 3.63 6.72 2.69
N SER A 128 2.69 7.62 2.42
CA SER A 128 2.81 9.04 2.76
C SER A 128 1.47 9.62 3.18
N PRO A 129 1.41 10.54 4.16
CA PRO A 129 0.16 11.22 4.50
C PRO A 129 -0.49 11.85 3.26
N ALA A 130 -1.80 11.67 3.11
CA ALA A 130 -2.55 12.38 2.08
C ALA A 130 -2.56 13.88 2.40
N MET A 131 -2.64 14.71 1.36
CA MET A 131 -2.63 16.17 1.49
C MET A 131 -4.04 16.73 1.41
N ARG A 132 -4.42 17.57 2.39
CA ARG A 132 -5.62 18.42 2.32
C ARG A 132 -5.18 19.87 2.19
N GLY A 133 -5.22 20.40 0.98
CA GLY A 133 -4.49 21.62 0.63
C GLY A 133 -2.98 21.40 0.83
N ASN A 134 -2.33 22.26 1.61
CA ASN A 134 -0.89 22.16 1.93
C ASN A 134 -0.57 21.51 3.29
N ARG A 135 -1.56 20.86 3.93
CA ARG A 135 -1.38 20.21 5.22
C ARG A 135 -1.50 18.68 5.09
N PRO A 136 -0.55 17.91 5.66
CA PRO A 136 -0.70 16.46 5.75
C PRO A 136 -1.86 16.13 6.69
N THR A 137 -2.64 15.12 6.32
CA THR A 137 -3.81 14.66 7.08
C THR A 137 -3.45 13.70 8.21
N ALA A 138 -2.30 13.03 8.12
CA ALA A 138 -1.76 12.16 9.16
C ALA A 138 -0.47 12.76 9.74
N ARG A 139 -0.26 12.61 11.05
CA ARG A 139 1.00 13.02 11.70
C ARG A 139 2.08 11.95 11.52
N PRO A 140 3.37 12.29 11.67
CA PRO A 140 4.46 11.31 11.59
C PRO A 140 4.26 10.09 12.51
N GLU A 141 3.74 10.30 13.73
CA GLU A 141 3.52 9.24 14.71
C GLU A 141 2.40 8.29 14.28
N ASP A 142 1.36 8.84 13.63
CA ASP A 142 0.24 8.06 13.10
C ASP A 142 0.73 7.16 11.96
N LEU A 143 1.60 7.69 11.08
CA LEU A 143 2.25 6.92 10.00
C LEU A 143 3.16 5.82 10.56
N GLN A 144 4.00 6.13 11.55
CA GLN A 144 4.92 5.15 12.15
C GLN A 144 4.15 4.00 12.81
N ARG A 145 3.10 4.32 13.58
CA ARG A 145 2.25 3.30 14.21
C ARG A 145 1.57 2.42 13.16
N LEU A 146 1.02 3.03 12.11
CA LEU A 146 0.37 2.32 11.02
C LEU A 146 1.33 1.32 10.35
N VAL A 147 2.54 1.78 10.00
CA VAL A 147 3.56 0.94 9.33
C VAL A 147 4.00 -0.21 10.24
N ASN A 148 4.27 0.06 11.52
CA ASN A 148 4.69 -0.99 12.46
C ASN A 148 3.63 -2.09 12.58
N THR A 149 2.35 -1.73 12.73
CA THR A 149 1.26 -2.72 12.80
C THR A 149 1.05 -3.44 11.46
N MET A 150 1.21 -2.74 10.32
CA MET A 150 1.15 -3.39 9.02
C MET A 150 2.22 -4.46 8.86
N LEU A 151 3.45 -4.20 9.32
CA LEU A 151 4.58 -5.12 9.23
C LEU A 151 4.35 -6.41 10.04
N GLU A 152 3.65 -6.33 11.18
CA GLU A 152 3.32 -7.49 12.02
C GLU A 152 2.39 -8.49 11.33
N GLY A 153 1.52 -8.03 10.43
CA GLY A 153 0.54 -8.86 9.71
C GLY A 153 0.75 -8.93 8.20
N LEU A 154 1.90 -8.46 7.69
CA LEU A 154 2.16 -8.35 6.26
C LEU A 154 2.32 -9.73 5.61
N ARG A 155 1.57 -9.98 4.53
CA ARG A 155 1.69 -11.22 3.74
C ARG A 155 1.81 -10.87 2.25
N CYS A 156 2.88 -11.31 1.60
CA CYS A 156 3.09 -11.04 0.18
C CYS A 156 2.23 -11.91 -0.76
N HIS A 157 1.62 -12.97 -0.23
CA HIS A 157 0.69 -13.87 -0.90
C HIS A 157 -0.25 -14.55 0.09
#